data_AF-A0AAV5AD53-F1
#
_entry.id   AF-A0AAV5AD53-F1
#
_cell.length_a   1.000
_cell.length_b   1.000
_cell.length_c   1.000
_cell.angle_alpha   90.00
_cell.angle_beta   90.00
_cell.angle_gamma   90.00
#
_symmetry.space_group_name_H-M   'P 1'
#
loop_
_entity.id
_entity.type
_entity.pdbx_description
1 polymer ?
#
loop_
_entity_poly.entity_id
_entity_poly.type
_entity_poly.pdbx_seq_one_letter_code
_entity_poly.pdbx_strand_id
1 'polypeptide(L)'
;MFLSDEARNLKFFPISLQNAMFFDSRLNSVRKSFKVVNCQGCEKLFKYLSTWELLNLRASTILDIPNRLRNLYGISDSTLSDIMSRYSVQSLGKEYLERQRSISTPGYVYSTARHYSWPKGLDLTGIGFRNAIEVKLDAMARMSLDSLKCQLNKCIAKKRAIYAVMVILGTTEQGVVEPLDEVLALRDEMEKKHGFTFLIHVDAAWGGYFASMLRHPEPTGIGNENEYRASILLHPQVIKQLNSMSGADTITIDPHKSGYVPLPAGVICYKDRRMKELIRWTAPYTIQSEVAPVGAACASVWLSHKIIGLHDRGIGAILSEATWNFRRDQFCCHLYLMTGKDNGFSITFLKPTLAGPRMTDLYNERDFIKRHILDRDNTEILNDKMAMNLLTAMGSDLNVNCFICNFNVNGVPNKDIRKANDLNKRISGRCTINSSAFPRDVIPFHTSSTVLTEAQHGGECLQSLKRRSGLEGGGEIFVLRVVVMSPFYLSNSVMSGFVSAFEDIIEQEVQKSCFLL
;
A
#
# COMPACT_ATOMS: atom_id res chain seq x y z
N MET A 1 12.51 -3.56 8.26
CA MET A 1 12.50 -5.01 8.43
C MET A 1 13.45 -5.63 7.44
N PHE A 2 13.08 -6.79 6.94
CA PHE A 2 13.83 -7.56 5.95
C PHE A 2 14.16 -6.74 4.70
N LEU A 3 13.16 -6.12 4.05
CA LEU A 3 13.39 -5.38 2.80
C LEU A 3 14.48 -4.33 2.90
N SER A 4 14.51 -3.56 4.00
CA SER A 4 15.48 -2.48 4.17
C SER A 4 16.93 -2.99 4.19
N ASP A 5 17.16 -4.19 4.73
CA ASP A 5 18.46 -4.84 4.72
C ASP A 5 18.77 -5.49 3.37
N GLU A 6 17.82 -6.22 2.76
CA GLU A 6 18.04 -6.84 1.45
C GLU A 6 18.39 -5.81 0.38
N ALA A 7 17.62 -4.72 0.30
CA ALA A 7 17.83 -3.68 -0.69
C ALA A 7 19.14 -2.90 -0.43
N ARG A 8 19.54 -2.71 0.84
CA ARG A 8 20.87 -2.17 1.18
C ARG A 8 21.97 -3.11 0.70
N ASN A 9 21.89 -4.38 1.05
CA ASN A 9 22.91 -5.37 0.73
C ASN A 9 23.03 -5.56 -0.79
N LEU A 10 21.90 -5.61 -1.51
CA LEU A 10 21.87 -5.63 -2.98
C LEU A 10 22.58 -4.41 -3.58
N LYS A 11 22.25 -3.20 -3.09
CA LYS A 11 22.77 -1.94 -3.64
C LYS A 11 24.28 -1.84 -3.53
N PHE A 12 24.86 -2.31 -2.42
CA PHE A 12 26.29 -2.25 -2.18
C PHE A 12 27.06 -3.48 -2.66
N PHE A 13 26.40 -4.59 -3.00
CA PHE A 13 27.08 -5.80 -3.48
C PHE A 13 28.05 -5.53 -4.66
N PRO A 14 27.69 -4.75 -5.71
CA PRO A 14 28.62 -4.45 -6.80
C PRO A 14 29.84 -3.64 -6.36
N ILE A 15 29.67 -2.72 -5.39
CA ILE A 15 30.78 -1.94 -4.82
C ILE A 15 31.74 -2.86 -4.08
N SER A 16 31.20 -3.71 -3.20
CA SER A 16 31.95 -4.70 -2.43
C SER A 16 32.71 -5.67 -3.34
N LEU A 17 32.07 -6.19 -4.39
CA LEU A 17 32.70 -7.08 -5.34
C LEU A 17 33.80 -6.37 -6.15
N GLN A 18 33.56 -5.12 -6.56
CA GLN A 18 34.59 -4.38 -7.29
C GLN A 18 35.81 -4.15 -6.41
N ASN A 19 35.63 -3.79 -5.14
CA ASN A 19 36.72 -3.73 -4.16
C ASN A 19 37.46 -5.08 -4.06
N ALA A 20 36.73 -6.18 -3.91
CA ALA A 20 37.32 -7.52 -3.87
C ALA A 20 38.15 -7.83 -5.13
N MET A 21 37.68 -7.47 -6.33
CA MET A 21 38.43 -7.66 -7.57
C MET A 21 39.77 -6.92 -7.61
N PHE A 22 39.90 -5.79 -6.92
CA PHE A 22 41.14 -5.01 -6.88
C PHE A 22 42.11 -5.46 -5.78
N PHE A 23 41.61 -6.03 -4.68
CA PHE A 23 42.41 -6.31 -3.48
C PHE A 23 42.54 -7.79 -3.12
N ASP A 24 41.71 -8.68 -3.68
CA ASP A 24 41.81 -10.12 -3.47
C ASP A 24 42.44 -10.80 -4.70
N SER A 25 43.60 -11.43 -4.51
CA SER A 25 44.37 -12.04 -5.59
C SER A 25 43.62 -13.15 -6.33
N ARG A 26 42.64 -13.80 -5.68
CA ARG A 26 41.82 -14.87 -6.27
C ARG A 26 40.89 -14.37 -7.37
N LEU A 27 40.61 -13.07 -7.43
CA LEU A 27 39.77 -12.45 -8.46
C LEU A 27 40.57 -11.73 -9.56
N ASN A 28 41.90 -11.88 -9.57
CA ASN A 28 42.77 -11.19 -10.55
C ASN A 28 42.45 -11.55 -12.02
N SER A 29 42.19 -12.83 -12.31
CA SER A 29 41.82 -13.30 -13.64
C SER A 29 40.43 -12.80 -14.03
N VAL A 30 39.46 -12.92 -13.12
CA VAL A 30 38.09 -12.44 -13.25
C VAL A 30 38.06 -10.95 -13.60
N ARG A 31 38.82 -10.12 -12.87
CA ARG A 31 38.88 -8.66 -13.06
C ARG A 31 39.18 -8.29 -14.51
N LYS A 32 40.00 -9.07 -15.23
CA LYS A 32 40.46 -8.73 -16.59
C LYS A 32 39.37 -8.87 -17.66
N SER A 33 38.40 -9.78 -17.47
CA SER A 33 37.41 -10.10 -18.51
C SER A 33 35.95 -10.10 -18.06
N PHE A 34 35.65 -9.99 -16.76
CA PHE A 34 34.27 -10.04 -16.28
C PHE A 34 33.49 -8.79 -16.68
N LYS A 35 32.47 -8.99 -17.53
CA LYS A 35 31.58 -7.94 -18.00
C LYS A 35 30.20 -8.05 -17.37
N VAL A 36 29.47 -6.95 -17.28
CA VAL A 36 28.05 -6.94 -16.92
C VAL A 36 27.28 -5.98 -17.84
N VAL A 37 25.98 -6.18 -17.93
CA VAL A 37 25.07 -5.29 -18.64
C VAL A 37 24.51 -4.27 -17.64
N ASN A 38 24.73 -2.98 -17.89
CA ASN A 38 24.17 -1.92 -17.06
C ASN A 38 22.64 -1.77 -17.28
N CYS A 39 21.97 -0.91 -16.50
CA CYS A 39 20.52 -0.74 -16.61
C CYS A 39 20.05 -0.14 -17.96
N GLN A 40 20.96 0.43 -18.76
CA GLN A 40 20.69 0.91 -20.11
C GLN A 40 20.84 -0.17 -21.19
N GLY A 41 21.24 -1.39 -20.82
CA GLY A 41 21.47 -2.48 -21.78
C GLY A 41 22.89 -2.49 -22.38
N CYS A 42 23.81 -1.65 -21.90
CA CYS A 42 25.18 -1.60 -22.40
C CYS A 42 26.06 -2.58 -21.64
N GLU A 43 26.75 -3.47 -22.36
CA GLU A 43 27.76 -4.35 -21.78
C GLU A 43 29.07 -3.59 -21.53
N LYS A 44 29.59 -3.67 -20.30
CA LYS A 44 30.86 -3.06 -19.90
C LYS A 44 31.67 -3.98 -19.01
N LEU A 45 33.00 -3.83 -19.05
CA LEU A 45 33.88 -4.53 -18.13
C LEU A 45 33.64 -4.04 -16.70
N PHE A 46 33.38 -4.95 -15.77
CA PHE A 46 32.92 -4.64 -14.42
C PHE A 46 33.89 -3.74 -13.64
N LYS A 47 35.21 -3.94 -13.85
CA LYS A 47 36.25 -3.13 -13.21
C LYS A 47 36.25 -1.65 -13.63
N TYR A 48 35.65 -1.31 -14.77
CA TYR A 48 35.60 0.05 -15.32
C TYR A 48 34.25 0.74 -15.09
N LEU A 49 33.28 0.06 -14.47
CA LEU A 49 32.06 0.73 -14.05
C LEU A 49 32.38 1.79 -12.99
N SER A 50 31.85 2.99 -13.21
CA SER A 50 31.89 4.06 -12.22
C SER A 50 31.05 3.70 -10.99
N THR A 51 31.30 4.37 -9.86
CA THR A 51 30.50 4.21 -8.63
C THR A 51 29.01 4.42 -8.91
N TRP A 52 28.65 5.37 -9.77
CA TRP A 52 27.26 5.64 -10.14
C TRP A 52 26.64 4.47 -10.92
N GLU A 53 27.36 3.90 -11.88
CA GLU A 53 26.87 2.74 -12.65
C GLU A 53 26.73 1.50 -11.76
N LEU A 54 27.68 1.26 -10.84
CA LEU A 54 27.63 0.15 -9.89
C LEU A 54 26.40 0.23 -8.98
N LEU A 55 26.08 1.43 -8.47
CA LEU A 55 24.89 1.69 -7.66
C LEU A 55 23.58 1.62 -8.47
N ASN A 56 23.65 1.59 -9.80
CA ASN A 56 22.50 1.55 -10.69
C ASN A 56 22.51 0.34 -11.63
N LEU A 57 23.11 -0.78 -11.22
CA LEU A 57 22.87 -2.07 -11.87
C LEU A 57 21.47 -2.59 -11.51
N ARG A 58 20.79 -3.22 -12.47
CA ARG A 58 19.50 -3.90 -12.21
C ARG A 58 19.67 -5.03 -11.21
N ALA A 59 18.64 -5.27 -10.40
CA ALA A 59 18.64 -6.35 -9.42
C ALA A 59 18.96 -7.71 -10.04
N SER A 60 18.36 -8.03 -11.18
CA SER A 60 18.64 -9.26 -11.93
C SER A 60 20.11 -9.38 -12.35
N THR A 61 20.73 -8.30 -12.81
CA THR A 61 22.16 -8.27 -13.12
C THR A 61 23.00 -8.60 -11.89
N ILE A 62 22.69 -7.98 -10.74
CA ILE A 62 23.45 -8.16 -9.49
C ILE A 62 23.30 -9.59 -8.97
N LEU A 63 22.07 -10.10 -8.90
CA LEU A 63 21.75 -11.44 -8.38
C LEU A 63 22.31 -12.57 -9.24
N ASP A 64 22.62 -12.30 -10.51
CA ASP A 64 23.21 -13.27 -11.42
C ASP A 64 24.75 -13.34 -11.36
N ILE A 65 25.39 -12.36 -10.71
CA ILE A 65 26.86 -12.31 -10.63
C ILE A 65 27.45 -13.61 -10.03
N PRO A 66 26.98 -14.15 -8.89
CA PRO A 66 27.54 -15.39 -8.34
C PRO A 66 27.51 -16.57 -9.32
N ASN A 67 26.38 -16.77 -10.01
CA ASN A 67 26.23 -17.81 -11.02
C ASN A 67 27.22 -17.61 -12.18
N ARG A 68 27.36 -16.37 -12.65
CA ARG A 68 28.29 -16.06 -13.75
C ARG A 68 29.75 -16.23 -13.35
N LEU A 69 30.11 -15.87 -12.12
CA LEU A 69 31.47 -16.10 -11.60
C LEU A 69 31.79 -17.59 -11.51
N ARG A 70 30.83 -18.41 -11.05
CA ARG A 70 30.97 -19.87 -11.02
C ARG A 70 31.13 -20.45 -12.42
N ASN A 71 30.21 -20.13 -13.32
CA ASN A 71 30.15 -20.75 -14.64
C ASN A 71 31.28 -20.31 -15.58
N LEU A 72 31.69 -19.04 -15.51
CA LEU A 72 32.68 -18.49 -16.44
C LEU A 72 34.13 -18.56 -15.91
N TYR A 73 34.31 -18.64 -14.58
CA TYR A 73 35.63 -18.54 -13.96
C TYR A 73 35.91 -19.65 -12.93
N GLY A 74 34.97 -20.57 -12.70
CA GLY A 74 35.14 -21.64 -11.71
C GLY A 74 35.17 -21.15 -10.27
N ILE A 75 34.71 -19.92 -9.98
CA ILE A 75 34.67 -19.40 -8.61
C ILE A 75 33.48 -20.04 -7.89
N SER A 76 33.78 -20.98 -6.99
CA SER A 76 32.75 -21.65 -6.18
C SER A 76 32.03 -20.67 -5.23
N ASP A 77 30.83 -21.03 -4.78
CA ASP A 77 30.06 -20.22 -3.82
C ASP A 77 30.79 -20.05 -2.50
N SER A 78 31.47 -21.09 -2.02
CA SER A 78 32.24 -21.03 -0.77
C SER A 78 33.44 -20.09 -0.92
N THR A 79 34.14 -20.13 -2.06
CA THR A 79 35.22 -19.19 -2.36
C THR A 79 34.70 -17.75 -2.44
N LEU A 80 33.59 -17.52 -3.14
CA LEU A 80 33.00 -16.19 -3.25
C LEU A 80 32.53 -15.68 -1.88
N SER A 81 31.87 -16.52 -1.08
CA SER A 81 31.41 -16.16 0.26
C SER A 81 32.59 -15.80 1.18
N ASP A 82 33.67 -16.59 1.15
CA ASP A 82 34.89 -16.29 1.92
C ASP A 82 35.50 -14.95 1.49
N ILE A 83 35.63 -14.69 0.18
CA ILE A 83 36.10 -13.39 -0.33
C ILE A 83 35.18 -12.28 0.20
N MET A 84 33.88 -12.39 -0.04
CA MET A 84 32.90 -11.34 0.27
C MET A 84 32.75 -11.10 1.77
N SER A 85 33.06 -12.06 2.64
CA SER A 85 33.08 -11.88 4.10
C SER A 85 33.99 -10.73 4.57
N ARG A 86 34.96 -10.30 3.74
CA ARG A 86 35.88 -9.19 4.03
C ARG A 86 35.48 -7.86 3.40
N TYR A 87 34.61 -7.87 2.40
CA TYR A 87 34.28 -6.69 1.59
C TYR A 87 32.81 -6.29 1.63
N SER A 88 31.93 -7.18 2.09
CA SER A 88 30.49 -6.98 2.09
C SER A 88 30.06 -5.83 3.02
N VAL A 89 28.91 -5.24 2.72
CA VAL A 89 28.31 -4.22 3.60
C VAL A 89 27.91 -4.80 4.96
N GLN A 90 27.57 -6.09 5.02
CA GLN A 90 27.27 -6.78 6.28
C GLN A 90 28.49 -6.83 7.20
N SER A 91 29.69 -6.95 6.64
CA SER A 91 30.95 -7.04 7.41
C SER A 91 31.55 -5.68 7.74
N LEU A 92 31.56 -4.75 6.78
CA LEU A 92 32.26 -3.47 6.90
C LEU A 92 31.37 -2.33 7.41
N GLY A 93 30.05 -2.49 7.34
CA GLY A 93 29.09 -1.40 7.52
C GLY A 93 28.96 -0.51 6.27
N LYS A 94 27.78 0.08 6.09
CA LYS A 94 27.50 0.91 4.90
C LYS A 94 28.29 2.21 4.90
N GLU A 95 28.48 2.81 6.08
CA GLU A 95 29.16 4.10 6.23
C GLU A 95 30.63 4.01 5.78
N TYR A 96 31.26 2.85 6.01
CA TYR A 96 32.62 2.59 5.55
C TYR A 96 32.69 2.62 4.02
N LEU A 97 31.83 1.86 3.34
CA LEU A 97 31.77 1.81 1.88
C LEU A 97 31.35 3.17 1.29
N GLU A 98 30.43 3.87 1.95
CA GLU A 98 30.00 5.22 1.58
C GLU A 98 31.17 6.19 1.57
N ARG A 99 31.95 6.24 2.66
CA ARG A 99 33.15 7.10 2.75
C ARG A 99 34.23 6.72 1.77
N GLN A 100 34.50 5.41 1.61
CA GLN A 100 35.55 4.92 0.72
C GLN A 100 35.32 5.32 -0.74
N ARG A 101 34.07 5.41 -1.18
CA ARG A 101 33.69 5.70 -2.57
C ARG A 101 32.99 7.05 -2.76
N SER A 102 32.99 7.90 -1.73
CA SER A 102 32.29 9.20 -1.70
C SER A 102 30.81 9.10 -2.12
N ILE A 103 30.12 8.07 -1.65
CA ILE A 103 28.70 7.80 -1.96
C ILE A 103 27.83 8.59 -1.00
N SER A 104 26.88 9.36 -1.53
CA SER A 104 25.79 9.91 -0.72
C SER A 104 24.83 8.80 -0.31
N THR A 105 24.42 8.75 0.96
CA THR A 105 23.52 7.69 1.46
C THR A 105 22.30 7.53 0.56
N PRO A 106 22.11 6.34 -0.05
CA PRO A 106 20.98 6.11 -0.93
C PRO A 106 19.64 6.28 -0.20
N GLY A 107 18.61 6.71 -0.92
CA GLY A 107 17.29 6.98 -0.35
C GLY A 107 16.29 5.83 -0.52
N TYR A 108 15.26 5.80 0.33
CA TYR A 108 14.00 5.11 0.04
C TYR A 108 12.97 6.15 -0.36
N VAL A 109 12.16 5.84 -1.38
CA VAL A 109 11.09 6.71 -1.84
C VAL A 109 9.77 6.09 -1.47
N TYR A 110 8.88 6.86 -0.84
CA TYR A 110 7.52 6.42 -0.53
C TYR A 110 6.57 7.62 -0.53
N SER A 111 5.27 7.35 -0.66
CA SER A 111 4.28 8.40 -0.46
C SER A 111 4.17 8.78 1.02
N THR A 112 3.61 9.95 1.29
CA THR A 112 3.35 10.41 2.66
C THR A 112 2.24 9.61 3.36
N ALA A 113 1.48 8.77 2.64
CA ALA A 113 0.48 7.83 3.17
C ALA A 113 1.06 6.51 3.72
N ARG A 114 2.38 6.36 3.75
CA ARG A 114 3.08 5.16 4.23
C ARG A 114 2.70 4.76 5.65
N HIS A 115 2.76 3.47 5.92
CA HIS A 115 2.67 2.93 7.28
C HIS A 115 3.93 3.27 8.11
N TYR A 116 3.76 3.44 9.42
CA TYR A 116 4.85 3.79 10.35
C TYR A 116 5.99 2.76 10.40
N SER A 117 5.76 1.53 9.93
CA SER A 117 6.78 0.49 9.82
C SER A 117 7.93 0.90 8.89
N TRP A 118 7.70 1.79 7.93
CA TRP A 118 8.72 2.29 7.01
C TRP A 118 9.77 3.16 7.70
N PRO A 119 9.43 4.31 8.30
CA PRO A 119 10.42 5.12 9.03
C PRO A 119 11.09 4.32 10.16
N LYS A 120 10.33 3.47 10.89
CA LYS A 120 10.89 2.57 11.90
C LYS A 120 11.89 1.58 11.30
N GLY A 121 11.61 1.00 10.13
CA GLY A 121 12.50 0.08 9.44
C GLY A 121 13.80 0.75 8.98
N LEU A 122 13.74 2.00 8.52
CA LEU A 122 14.92 2.77 8.15
C LEU A 122 15.79 3.10 9.36
N ASP A 123 15.17 3.43 10.49
CA ASP A 123 15.86 3.65 11.76
C ASP A 123 16.59 2.38 12.22
N LEU A 124 15.88 1.25 12.30
CA LEU A 124 16.43 -0.04 12.74
C LEU A 124 17.56 -0.59 11.86
N THR A 125 17.63 -0.20 10.58
CA THR A 125 18.69 -0.64 9.66
C THR A 125 19.89 0.31 9.58
N GLY A 126 19.93 1.34 10.43
CA GLY A 126 20.99 2.35 10.44
C GLY A 126 20.97 3.30 9.24
N ILE A 127 19.92 3.25 8.41
CA ILE A 127 19.73 4.17 7.28
C ILE A 127 19.24 5.53 7.77
N GLY A 128 18.40 5.53 8.81
CA GLY A 128 17.84 6.73 9.41
C GLY A 128 16.69 7.30 8.59
N PHE A 129 15.58 7.64 9.25
CA PHE A 129 14.37 8.10 8.58
C PHE A 129 14.58 9.39 7.76
N ARG A 130 15.55 10.23 8.12
CA ARG A 130 15.89 11.47 7.38
C ARG A 130 16.44 11.20 5.98
N ASN A 131 16.86 9.97 5.69
CA ASN A 131 17.28 9.57 4.35
C ASN A 131 16.11 9.13 3.46
N ALA A 132 14.89 9.06 4.00
CA ALA A 132 13.72 8.88 3.17
C ALA A 132 13.44 10.08 2.27
N ILE A 133 12.77 9.81 1.16
CA ILE A 133 12.33 10.80 0.18
C ILE A 133 10.82 10.66 0.07
N GLU A 134 10.13 11.66 0.58
CA GLU A 134 8.68 11.70 0.62
C GLU A 134 8.11 12.22 -0.71
N VAL A 135 7.11 11.49 -1.19
CA VAL A 135 6.28 11.86 -2.34
C VAL A 135 4.92 12.29 -1.84
N LYS A 136 4.44 13.45 -2.31
CA LYS A 136 3.13 13.99 -1.90
C LYS A 136 1.98 13.15 -2.46
N LEU A 137 0.82 13.32 -1.85
CA LEU A 137 -0.43 12.73 -2.34
C LEU A 137 -1.13 13.65 -3.35
N ASP A 138 -1.87 13.06 -4.28
CA ASP A 138 -2.80 13.77 -5.17
C ASP A 138 -4.18 13.99 -4.51
N ALA A 139 -5.12 14.59 -5.26
CA ALA A 139 -6.49 14.83 -4.79
C ALA A 139 -7.28 13.54 -4.43
N MET A 140 -6.81 12.38 -4.91
CA MET A 140 -7.41 11.06 -4.67
C MET A 140 -6.70 10.32 -3.52
N ALA A 141 -5.83 11.00 -2.78
CA ALA A 141 -4.99 10.45 -1.73
C ALA A 141 -4.02 9.34 -2.20
N ARG A 142 -3.64 9.34 -3.49
CA ARG A 142 -2.65 8.42 -4.08
C ARG A 142 -1.30 9.09 -4.18
N MET A 143 -0.24 8.30 -4.36
CA MET A 143 1.07 8.83 -4.74
C MET A 143 0.98 9.72 -5.99
N SER A 144 1.45 10.96 -5.89
CA SER A 144 1.56 11.86 -7.04
C SER A 144 2.76 11.49 -7.93
N LEU A 145 2.50 11.09 -9.18
CA LEU A 145 3.54 10.81 -10.16
C LEU A 145 4.43 12.02 -10.46
N ASP A 146 3.86 13.22 -10.48
CA ASP A 146 4.63 14.45 -10.71
C ASP A 146 5.58 14.74 -9.55
N SER A 147 5.11 14.56 -8.31
CA SER A 147 5.97 14.65 -7.14
C SER A 147 7.05 13.58 -7.16
N LEU A 148 6.74 12.33 -7.56
CA LEU A 148 7.72 11.25 -7.67
C LEU A 148 8.79 11.60 -8.70
N LYS A 149 8.41 11.96 -9.93
CA LYS A 149 9.32 12.37 -11.00
C LYS A 149 10.24 13.52 -10.57
N CYS A 150 9.68 14.53 -9.91
CA CYS A 150 10.46 15.65 -9.37
C CYS A 150 11.51 15.19 -8.36
N GLN A 151 11.15 14.29 -7.43
CA GLN A 151 12.10 13.77 -6.44
C GLN A 151 13.19 12.88 -7.06
N LEU A 152 12.83 12.00 -8.02
CA LEU A 152 13.81 11.17 -8.72
C LEU A 152 14.80 12.01 -9.53
N ASN A 153 14.32 13.04 -10.24
CA ASN A 153 15.19 13.97 -10.98
C ASN A 153 16.16 14.73 -10.06
N LYS A 154 15.71 15.14 -8.86
CA LYS A 154 16.61 15.73 -7.85
C LYS A 154 17.68 14.76 -7.39
N CYS A 155 17.34 13.48 -7.23
CA CYS A 155 18.29 12.43 -6.84
C CYS A 155 19.33 12.20 -7.94
N ILE A 156 18.91 12.13 -9.20
CA ILE A 156 19.81 12.01 -10.36
C ILE A 156 20.77 13.21 -10.41
N ALA A 157 20.24 14.44 -10.33
CA ALA A 157 21.06 15.66 -10.37
C ALA A 157 22.11 15.71 -9.26
N LYS A 158 21.78 15.17 -8.08
CA LYS A 158 22.69 15.10 -6.92
C LYS A 158 23.54 13.82 -6.87
N LYS A 159 23.45 12.93 -7.87
CA LYS A 159 24.05 11.58 -7.86
C LYS A 159 23.76 10.79 -6.57
N ARG A 160 22.52 10.91 -6.08
CA ARG A 160 22.02 10.14 -4.93
C ARG A 160 21.28 8.91 -5.45
N ALA A 161 21.81 7.73 -5.19
CA ALA A 161 21.16 6.48 -5.58
C ALA A 161 19.88 6.23 -4.76
N ILE A 162 19.01 5.35 -5.26
CA ILE A 162 17.79 4.91 -4.56
C ILE A 162 17.87 3.41 -4.32
N TYR A 163 17.55 2.99 -3.09
CA TYR A 163 17.39 1.58 -2.75
C TYR A 163 16.12 1.04 -3.41
N ALA A 164 14.97 1.60 -3.02
CA ALA A 164 13.67 1.21 -3.53
C ALA A 164 12.68 2.39 -3.60
N VAL A 165 11.73 2.28 -4.54
CA VAL A 165 10.47 3.02 -4.57
C VAL A 165 9.37 2.10 -4.05
N MET A 166 8.62 2.63 -3.09
CA MET A 166 7.51 1.98 -2.43
C MET A 166 6.19 2.35 -3.08
N VAL A 167 5.38 1.36 -3.45
CA VAL A 167 4.02 1.56 -3.94
C VAL A 167 3.03 0.85 -3.03
N ILE A 168 2.04 1.56 -2.52
CA ILE A 168 1.09 1.03 -1.54
C ILE A 168 -0.20 0.62 -2.25
N LEU A 169 -0.52 -0.68 -2.23
CA LEU A 169 -1.80 -1.18 -2.72
C LEU A 169 -2.70 -1.45 -1.51
N GLY A 170 -3.50 -0.44 -1.16
CA GLY A 170 -4.32 -0.45 0.04
C GLY A 170 -3.66 0.28 1.21
N THR A 171 -3.69 1.61 1.20
CA THR A 171 -3.18 2.44 2.30
C THR A 171 -3.88 2.11 3.63
N THR A 172 -3.18 2.24 4.76
CA THR A 172 -3.74 1.85 6.08
C THR A 172 -4.99 2.64 6.44
N GLU A 173 -4.96 3.95 6.18
CA GLU A 173 -6.00 4.86 6.65
C GLU A 173 -7.20 4.92 5.72
N GLN A 174 -7.01 4.61 4.44
CA GLN A 174 -8.04 4.78 3.42
C GLN A 174 -8.17 3.61 2.48
N GLY A 175 -7.34 2.57 2.49
CA GLY A 175 -7.44 1.47 1.53
C GLY A 175 -7.28 1.93 0.07
N VAL A 176 -6.58 3.04 -0.18
CA VAL A 176 -6.35 3.59 -1.52
C VAL A 176 -5.28 2.77 -2.24
N VAL A 177 -5.42 2.63 -3.56
CA VAL A 177 -4.50 1.87 -4.40
C VAL A 177 -3.66 2.84 -5.24
N GLU A 178 -2.34 2.79 -5.05
CA GLU A 178 -1.39 3.63 -5.77
C GLU A 178 -1.07 3.11 -7.18
N PRO A 179 -0.62 4.00 -8.09
CA PRO A 179 -0.40 3.68 -9.51
C PRO A 179 0.90 2.90 -9.79
N LEU A 180 0.91 1.61 -9.47
CA LEU A 180 2.05 0.72 -9.68
C LEU A 180 2.49 0.62 -11.14
N ASP A 181 1.56 0.51 -12.09
CA ASP A 181 1.87 0.38 -13.52
C ASP A 181 2.64 1.60 -14.04
N GLU A 182 2.26 2.79 -13.61
CA GLU A 182 2.91 4.04 -13.97
C GLU A 182 4.30 4.17 -13.31
N VAL A 183 4.47 3.68 -12.08
CA VAL A 183 5.78 3.62 -11.41
C VAL A 183 6.71 2.61 -12.09
N LEU A 184 6.20 1.48 -12.56
CA LEU A 184 6.95 0.51 -13.35
C LEU A 184 7.44 1.13 -14.66
N ALA A 185 6.54 1.78 -15.40
CA ALA A 185 6.89 2.49 -16.62
C ALA A 185 7.90 3.62 -16.37
N LEU A 186 7.78 4.32 -15.25
CA LEU A 186 8.72 5.37 -14.85
C LEU A 186 10.12 4.81 -14.56
N ARG A 187 10.23 3.63 -13.92
CA ARG A 187 11.54 2.97 -13.75
C ARG A 187 12.18 2.69 -15.10
N ASP A 188 11.43 2.11 -16.05
CA ASP A 188 11.95 1.80 -17.39
C ASP A 188 12.38 3.07 -18.14
N GLU A 189 11.64 4.16 -17.99
CA GLU A 189 12.00 5.48 -18.53
C GLU A 189 13.32 5.98 -17.92
N MET A 190 13.45 5.95 -16.60
CA MET A 190 14.63 6.41 -15.86
C MET A 190 15.89 5.60 -16.20
N GLU A 191 15.73 4.28 -16.35
CA GLU A 191 16.81 3.40 -16.78
C GLU A 191 17.32 3.79 -18.17
N LYS A 192 16.43 3.90 -19.15
CA LYS A 192 16.79 4.25 -20.54
C LYS A 192 17.44 5.63 -20.62
N LYS A 193 16.80 6.64 -20.03
CA LYS A 193 17.22 8.05 -20.18
C LYS A 193 18.43 8.43 -19.33
N HIS A 194 18.55 7.87 -18.12
CA HIS A 194 19.48 8.38 -17.11
C HIS A 194 20.44 7.33 -16.56
N GLY A 195 20.30 6.06 -16.93
CA GLY A 195 21.09 4.98 -16.33
C GLY A 195 20.85 4.88 -14.82
N PHE A 196 19.61 5.13 -14.40
CA PHE A 196 19.20 5.23 -13.01
C PHE A 196 18.10 4.21 -12.73
N THR A 197 18.34 3.30 -11.76
CA THR A 197 17.41 2.22 -11.42
C THR A 197 17.24 2.09 -9.92
N PHE A 198 16.14 1.46 -9.52
CA PHE A 198 15.75 1.22 -8.15
C PHE A 198 14.86 -0.03 -8.08
N LEU A 199 14.83 -0.67 -6.92
CA LEU A 199 13.85 -1.71 -6.64
C LEU A 199 12.46 -1.09 -6.55
N ILE A 200 11.43 -1.85 -6.91
CA ILE A 200 10.04 -1.51 -6.63
C ILE A 200 9.56 -2.53 -5.60
N HIS A 201 9.17 -2.04 -4.43
CA HIS A 201 8.47 -2.83 -3.45
C HIS A 201 7.01 -2.41 -3.36
N VAL A 202 6.13 -3.39 -3.38
CA VAL A 202 4.71 -3.18 -3.19
C VAL A 202 4.36 -3.49 -1.74
N ASP A 203 3.90 -2.47 -1.01
CA ASP A 203 3.23 -2.65 0.28
C ASP A 203 1.76 -3.00 0.02
N ALA A 204 1.48 -4.29 -0.10
CA ALA A 204 0.13 -4.83 -0.24
C ALA A 204 -0.28 -5.59 1.02
N ALA A 205 0.20 -5.15 2.20
CA ALA A 205 -0.14 -5.78 3.46
C ALA A 205 -1.67 -5.91 3.63
N TRP A 206 -2.39 -4.85 3.27
CA TRP A 206 -3.86 -4.86 3.18
C TRP A 206 -4.38 -5.34 1.82
N GLY A 207 -3.88 -4.79 0.70
CA GLY A 207 -4.50 -5.03 -0.61
C GLY A 207 -4.15 -6.34 -1.30
N GLY A 208 -3.18 -7.10 -0.80
CA GLY A 208 -2.62 -8.25 -1.52
C GLY A 208 -3.62 -9.38 -1.75
N TYR A 209 -4.48 -9.69 -0.78
CA TYR A 209 -5.49 -10.74 -0.94
C TYR A 209 -6.62 -10.35 -1.90
N PHE A 210 -6.85 -9.06 -2.18
CA PHE A 210 -7.85 -8.65 -3.18
C PHE A 210 -7.48 -9.13 -4.59
N ALA A 211 -6.21 -9.48 -4.85
CA ALA A 211 -5.82 -10.12 -6.10
C ALA A 211 -6.42 -11.52 -6.28
N SER A 212 -6.87 -12.19 -5.22
CA SER A 212 -7.63 -13.43 -5.34
C SER A 212 -8.96 -13.23 -6.08
N MET A 213 -9.55 -12.03 -6.05
CA MET A 213 -10.77 -11.69 -6.81
C MET A 213 -10.55 -11.69 -8.33
N LEU A 214 -9.30 -11.68 -8.78
CA LEU A 214 -8.89 -11.67 -10.20
C LEU A 214 -8.43 -13.03 -10.71
N ARG A 215 -8.22 -14.00 -9.81
CA ARG A 215 -7.66 -15.32 -10.16
C ARG A 215 -8.78 -16.33 -10.26
N HIS A 216 -8.81 -17.12 -11.32
CA HIS A 216 -9.74 -18.24 -11.44
C HIS A 216 -9.12 -19.50 -10.80
N PRO A 217 -9.93 -20.43 -10.26
CA PRO A 217 -9.44 -21.75 -9.85
C PRO A 217 -8.94 -22.52 -11.07
N GLU A 218 -8.04 -23.49 -10.83
CA GLU A 218 -7.65 -24.45 -11.88
C GLU A 218 -8.91 -25.20 -12.37
N PRO A 219 -9.08 -25.42 -13.69
CA PRO A 219 -10.25 -26.10 -14.22
C PRO A 219 -10.31 -27.54 -13.68
N THR A 220 -11.34 -27.84 -12.89
CA THR A 220 -11.58 -29.21 -12.37
C THR A 220 -12.35 -30.10 -13.34
N GLY A 221 -12.61 -29.64 -14.56
CA GLY A 221 -13.37 -30.37 -15.59
C GLY A 221 -14.88 -30.50 -15.31
N ILE A 222 -15.39 -29.90 -14.23
CA ILE A 222 -16.81 -29.97 -13.84
C ILE A 222 -17.29 -28.57 -13.44
N GLY A 223 -18.14 -27.96 -14.27
CA GLY A 223 -18.88 -26.73 -13.95
C GLY A 223 -19.01 -25.77 -15.13
N ASN A 224 -20.16 -25.09 -15.22
CA ASN A 224 -20.38 -23.98 -16.14
C ASN A 224 -19.32 -22.88 -15.89
N GLU A 225 -18.63 -22.46 -16.94
CA GLU A 225 -17.64 -21.36 -16.91
C GLU A 225 -18.29 -19.98 -16.76
N ASN A 226 -19.62 -19.89 -16.83
CA ASN A 226 -20.38 -18.65 -16.72
C ASN A 226 -20.99 -18.50 -15.31
N GLU A 227 -20.59 -17.47 -14.55
CA GLU A 227 -21.47 -16.41 -14.01
C GLU A 227 -20.90 -15.61 -12.81
N TYR A 228 -20.06 -16.17 -11.94
CA TYR A 228 -19.56 -15.43 -10.77
C TYR A 228 -18.21 -14.74 -11.03
N ARG A 229 -18.16 -13.40 -10.89
CA ARG A 229 -16.92 -12.61 -10.96
C ARG A 229 -16.73 -11.82 -9.68
N ALA A 230 -15.90 -12.34 -8.77
CA ALA A 230 -15.61 -11.67 -7.51
C ALA A 230 -15.14 -10.21 -7.70
N SER A 231 -14.41 -9.93 -8.78
CA SER A 231 -13.86 -8.61 -9.10
C SER A 231 -14.85 -7.58 -9.64
N ILE A 232 -16.13 -7.92 -9.82
CA ILE A 232 -17.11 -7.05 -10.49
C ILE A 232 -17.31 -5.69 -9.81
N LEU A 233 -17.02 -5.60 -8.50
CA LEU A 233 -17.07 -4.36 -7.71
C LEU A 233 -15.74 -3.62 -7.57
N LEU A 234 -14.64 -4.16 -8.10
CA LEU A 234 -13.37 -3.46 -8.12
C LEU A 234 -13.39 -2.42 -9.24
N HIS A 235 -13.00 -1.19 -8.91
CA HIS A 235 -12.82 -0.15 -9.92
C HIS A 235 -11.77 -0.60 -10.97
N PRO A 236 -11.93 -0.32 -12.27
CA PRO A 236 -11.01 -0.77 -13.31
C PRO A 236 -9.54 -0.40 -13.06
N GLN A 237 -9.31 0.78 -12.48
CA GLN A 237 -7.96 1.18 -12.07
C GLN A 237 -7.37 0.24 -11.02
N VAL A 238 -8.15 -0.19 -10.01
CA VAL A 238 -7.69 -1.11 -8.97
C VAL A 238 -7.30 -2.45 -9.59
N ILE A 239 -8.13 -2.97 -10.50
CA ILE A 239 -7.84 -4.20 -11.26
C ILE A 239 -6.51 -4.06 -12.00
N LYS A 240 -6.28 -2.94 -12.68
CA LYS A 240 -5.03 -2.65 -13.40
C LYS A 240 -3.81 -2.72 -12.47
N GLN A 241 -3.90 -2.12 -11.28
CA GLN A 241 -2.77 -2.10 -10.34
C GLN A 241 -2.51 -3.46 -9.70
N LEU A 242 -3.56 -4.19 -9.32
CA LEU A 242 -3.41 -5.56 -8.79
C LEU A 242 -2.79 -6.51 -9.83
N ASN A 243 -3.18 -6.42 -11.10
CA ASN A 243 -2.55 -7.19 -12.18
C ASN A 243 -1.08 -6.81 -12.42
N SER A 244 -0.69 -5.59 -12.08
CA SER A 244 0.67 -5.08 -12.26
C SER A 244 1.65 -5.53 -11.15
N MET A 245 1.16 -6.17 -10.09
CA MET A 245 1.99 -6.62 -8.96
C MET A 245 3.18 -7.51 -9.36
N SER A 246 3.04 -8.33 -10.41
CA SER A 246 4.13 -9.18 -10.92
C SER A 246 5.34 -8.38 -11.45
N GLY A 247 5.19 -7.08 -11.69
CA GLY A 247 6.26 -6.17 -12.07
C GLY A 247 7.18 -5.77 -10.91
N ALA A 248 6.70 -5.85 -9.66
CA ALA A 248 7.46 -5.49 -8.47
C ALA A 248 8.57 -6.49 -8.16
N ASP A 249 9.66 -6.03 -7.54
CA ASP A 249 10.76 -6.90 -7.12
C ASP A 249 10.42 -7.67 -5.84
N THR A 250 9.61 -7.05 -4.98
CA THR A 250 9.13 -7.64 -3.73
C THR A 250 7.73 -7.16 -3.39
N ILE A 251 6.95 -7.96 -2.67
CA ILE A 251 5.59 -7.63 -2.23
C ILE A 251 5.42 -8.03 -0.76
N THR A 252 4.94 -7.12 0.08
CA THR A 252 4.47 -7.45 1.44
C THR A 252 2.98 -7.77 1.38
N ILE A 253 2.53 -8.83 2.05
CA ILE A 253 1.13 -9.25 2.15
C ILE A 253 0.87 -9.83 3.55
N ASP A 254 -0.24 -9.46 4.20
CA ASP A 254 -0.55 -9.97 5.54
C ASP A 254 -1.76 -10.93 5.50
N PRO A 255 -1.56 -12.25 5.63
CA PRO A 255 -2.63 -13.19 5.91
C PRO A 255 -3.51 -12.78 7.09
N HIS A 256 -2.92 -12.17 8.13
CA HIS A 256 -3.68 -11.71 9.30
C HIS A 256 -4.50 -10.44 9.10
N LYS A 257 -4.49 -9.86 7.90
CA LYS A 257 -5.34 -8.74 7.50
C LYS A 257 -6.48 -9.26 6.63
N SER A 258 -6.47 -8.96 5.34
CA SER A 258 -7.50 -9.34 4.37
C SER A 258 -7.47 -10.82 3.97
N GLY A 259 -6.56 -11.61 4.53
CA GLY A 259 -6.48 -13.06 4.31
C GLY A 259 -7.28 -13.91 5.30
N TYR A 260 -7.93 -13.29 6.30
CA TYR A 260 -8.76 -13.96 7.32
C TYR A 260 -8.02 -15.04 8.14
N VAL A 261 -6.70 -14.91 8.30
CA VAL A 261 -5.89 -15.78 9.17
C VAL A 261 -5.72 -15.12 10.55
N PRO A 262 -5.73 -15.86 11.67
CA PRO A 262 -5.42 -15.26 12.97
C PRO A 262 -3.99 -14.69 13.03
N LEU A 263 -3.82 -13.63 13.83
CA LEU A 263 -2.49 -13.11 14.18
C LEU A 263 -1.67 -14.18 14.94
N PRO A 264 -0.33 -14.23 14.77
CA PRO A 264 0.49 -13.45 13.83
C PRO A 264 0.75 -14.18 12.51
N ALA A 265 0.55 -13.50 11.37
CA ALA A 265 0.88 -14.01 10.04
C ALA A 265 1.11 -12.87 9.02
N GLY A 266 2.38 -12.54 8.77
CA GLY A 266 2.83 -11.62 7.71
C GLY A 266 3.75 -12.33 6.72
N VAL A 267 3.75 -11.90 5.46
CA VAL A 267 4.50 -12.54 4.37
C VAL A 267 5.20 -11.48 3.52
N ILE A 268 6.43 -11.80 3.10
CA ILE A 268 7.14 -11.10 2.04
C ILE A 268 7.37 -12.07 0.88
N CYS A 269 7.02 -11.64 -0.32
CA CYS A 269 7.24 -12.36 -1.57
C CYS A 269 8.38 -11.71 -2.34
N TYR A 270 9.31 -12.51 -2.85
CA TYR A 270 10.39 -12.05 -3.72
C TYR A 270 10.11 -12.52 -5.14
N LYS A 271 10.20 -11.61 -6.12
CA LYS A 271 10.14 -11.98 -7.54
C LYS A 271 11.30 -12.89 -7.92
N ASP A 272 12.48 -12.63 -7.36
CA ASP A 272 13.65 -13.47 -7.47
C ASP A 272 14.05 -14.01 -6.10
N ARG A 273 13.90 -15.33 -5.91
CA ARG A 273 14.22 -16.00 -4.64
C ARG A 273 15.64 -15.75 -4.16
N ARG A 274 16.59 -15.44 -5.07
CA ARG A 274 18.00 -15.19 -4.73
C ARG A 274 18.17 -13.96 -3.83
N MET A 275 17.21 -13.03 -3.83
CA MET A 275 17.25 -11.87 -2.93
C MET A 275 17.31 -12.25 -1.45
N LYS A 276 16.70 -13.38 -1.06
CA LYS A 276 16.71 -13.85 0.33
C LYS A 276 18.11 -14.19 0.83
N GLU A 277 19.02 -14.60 -0.06
CA GLU A 277 20.39 -14.96 0.32
C GLU A 277 21.22 -13.73 0.71
N LEU A 278 20.78 -12.51 0.38
CA LEU A 278 21.48 -11.26 0.70
C LEU A 278 21.50 -10.94 2.20
N ILE A 279 20.62 -11.53 2.99
CA ILE A 279 20.57 -11.32 4.46
C ILE A 279 20.95 -12.56 5.26
N ARG A 280 21.29 -13.64 4.57
CA ARG A 280 21.57 -14.92 5.21
C ARG A 280 22.95 -14.90 5.85
N TRP A 281 22.99 -15.26 7.13
CA TRP A 281 24.21 -15.66 7.83
C TRP A 281 24.15 -17.18 8.05
N THR A 282 25.06 -17.94 7.44
CA THR A 282 25.14 -19.39 7.66
C THR A 282 26.04 -19.69 8.85
N ALA A 283 25.50 -20.33 9.90
CA ALA A 283 26.32 -20.95 10.92
C ALA A 283 26.97 -22.22 10.33
N PRO A 284 28.30 -22.41 10.41
CA PRO A 284 29.01 -23.50 9.71
C PRO A 284 28.69 -24.94 10.16
N TYR A 285 27.90 -25.13 11.23
CA TYR A 285 27.88 -26.39 11.99
C TYR A 285 26.51 -27.08 12.12
N THR A 286 25.48 -26.61 11.41
CA THR A 286 24.13 -27.22 11.49
C THR A 286 23.54 -27.46 10.12
N ILE A 287 23.02 -28.67 9.91
CA ILE A 287 22.20 -29.02 8.76
C ILE A 287 21.04 -28.03 8.69
N GLN A 288 20.81 -27.50 7.49
CA GLN A 288 19.88 -26.44 7.13
C GLN A 288 18.56 -26.50 7.91
N SER A 289 18.40 -25.62 8.90
CA SER A 289 17.08 -25.17 9.34
C SER A 289 17.12 -23.65 9.40
N GLU A 290 16.33 -22.99 8.53
CA GLU A 290 15.87 -21.63 8.81
C GLU A 290 15.32 -21.61 10.25
N VAL A 291 15.56 -20.55 11.03
CA VAL A 291 14.92 -20.38 12.34
C VAL A 291 13.44 -20.64 12.12
N ALA A 292 12.92 -21.72 12.70
CA ALA A 292 11.59 -22.19 12.36
C ALA A 292 10.61 -21.03 12.63
N PRO A 293 9.93 -20.48 11.60
CA PRO A 293 8.77 -19.66 11.88
C PRO A 293 7.84 -20.48 12.76
N VAL A 294 7.06 -19.83 13.63
CA VAL A 294 6.09 -20.51 14.49
C VAL A 294 5.28 -21.45 13.60
N GLY A 295 5.55 -22.77 13.65
CA GLY A 295 5.08 -23.70 12.62
C GLY A 295 3.55 -23.69 12.48
N ALA A 296 2.87 -23.34 13.57
CA ALA A 296 1.43 -23.11 13.62
C ALA A 296 0.95 -21.95 12.73
N ALA A 297 1.69 -20.83 12.64
CA ALA A 297 1.33 -19.72 11.75
C ALA A 297 1.43 -20.15 10.28
N CYS A 298 2.50 -20.85 9.91
CA CYS A 298 2.64 -21.42 8.56
C CYS A 298 1.53 -22.44 8.26
N ALA A 299 1.22 -23.33 9.20
CA ALA A 299 0.13 -24.30 9.06
C ALA A 299 -1.24 -23.62 8.91
N SER A 300 -1.50 -22.57 9.68
CA SER A 300 -2.74 -21.79 9.63
C SER A 300 -2.94 -21.10 8.27
N VAL A 301 -1.89 -20.42 7.77
CA VAL A 301 -1.90 -19.80 6.43
C VAL A 301 -2.08 -20.88 5.35
N TRP A 302 -1.32 -21.97 5.43
CA TRP A 302 -1.40 -23.06 4.48
C TRP A 302 -2.81 -23.69 4.44
N LEU A 303 -3.41 -23.95 5.60
CA LEU A 303 -4.74 -24.54 5.71
C LEU A 303 -5.80 -23.61 5.11
N SER A 304 -5.75 -22.31 5.43
CA SER A 304 -6.63 -21.30 4.83
C SER A 304 -6.52 -21.29 3.30
N HIS A 305 -5.29 -21.28 2.76
CA HIS A 305 -5.07 -21.27 1.31
C HIS A 305 -5.51 -22.55 0.61
N LYS A 306 -5.45 -23.70 1.30
CA LYS A 306 -5.86 -25.00 0.76
C LYS A 306 -7.35 -25.24 0.83
N ILE A 307 -8.00 -24.83 1.92
CA ILE A 307 -9.45 -25.06 2.12
C ILE A 307 -10.27 -23.98 1.43
N ILE A 308 -9.92 -22.71 1.62
CA ILE A 308 -10.70 -21.58 1.10
C ILE A 308 -10.27 -21.27 -0.34
N GLY A 309 -8.98 -21.29 -0.64
CA GLY A 309 -8.44 -21.07 -1.98
C GLY A 309 -8.07 -19.61 -2.29
N LEU A 310 -6.94 -19.42 -2.98
CA LEU A 310 -6.44 -18.10 -3.42
C LEU A 310 -6.98 -17.70 -4.81
N HIS A 311 -8.28 -17.79 -4.99
CA HIS A 311 -8.99 -17.51 -6.24
C HIS A 311 -10.35 -16.87 -5.98
N ASP A 312 -11.05 -16.50 -7.04
CA ASP A 312 -12.30 -15.75 -7.07
C ASP A 312 -13.47 -16.54 -6.49
N ARG A 313 -13.43 -17.88 -6.52
CA ARG A 313 -14.38 -18.76 -5.81
C ARG A 313 -14.00 -19.07 -4.35
N GLY A 314 -12.93 -18.47 -3.86
CA GLY A 314 -12.34 -18.73 -2.54
C GLY A 314 -12.29 -17.49 -1.67
N ILE A 315 -11.09 -17.09 -1.22
CA ILE A 315 -10.90 -15.81 -0.51
C ILE A 315 -11.40 -14.64 -1.36
N GLY A 316 -11.32 -14.73 -2.69
CA GLY A 316 -11.85 -13.71 -3.59
C GLY A 316 -13.36 -13.54 -3.45
N ALA A 317 -14.12 -14.62 -3.26
CA ALA A 317 -15.56 -14.55 -3.03
C ALA A 317 -15.86 -13.87 -1.69
N ILE A 318 -15.16 -14.26 -0.62
CA ILE A 318 -15.31 -13.65 0.72
C ILE A 318 -15.05 -12.14 0.66
N LEU A 319 -13.97 -11.72 -0.03
CA LEU A 319 -13.65 -10.32 -0.21
C LEU A 319 -14.67 -9.60 -1.11
N SER A 320 -15.22 -10.28 -2.12
CA SER A 320 -16.28 -9.73 -2.96
C SER A 320 -17.54 -9.43 -2.15
N GLU A 321 -17.98 -10.35 -1.29
CA GLU A 321 -19.12 -10.13 -0.38
C GLU A 321 -18.82 -8.98 0.60
N ALA A 322 -17.61 -8.93 1.16
CA ALA A 322 -17.20 -7.81 1.99
C ALA A 322 -17.17 -6.48 1.20
N THR A 323 -16.84 -6.50 -0.09
CA THR A 323 -16.88 -5.31 -0.95
C THR A 323 -18.31 -4.91 -1.32
N TRP A 324 -19.23 -5.85 -1.53
CA TRP A 324 -20.68 -5.58 -1.66
C TRP A 324 -21.19 -4.83 -0.43
N ASN A 325 -20.92 -5.40 0.74
CA ASN A 325 -21.20 -4.79 2.03
C ASN A 325 -20.57 -3.40 2.13
N PHE A 326 -19.30 -3.25 1.82
CA PHE A 326 -18.61 -1.97 1.89
C PHE A 326 -19.25 -0.88 1.03
N ARG A 327 -19.53 -1.18 -0.24
CA ARG A 327 -20.06 -0.21 -1.22
C ARG A 327 -21.54 0.08 -1.00
N ARG A 328 -22.33 -0.98 -0.88
CA ARG A 328 -23.79 -0.94 -0.90
C ARG A 328 -24.35 -1.11 0.52
N ASP A 329 -24.24 -2.34 1.03
CA ASP A 329 -25.14 -2.84 2.07
C ASP A 329 -24.70 -2.49 3.48
N GLN A 330 -23.56 -1.85 3.68
CA GLN A 330 -23.10 -1.47 5.02
C GLN A 330 -22.78 0.00 5.15
N PHE A 331 -22.32 0.69 4.09
CA PHE A 331 -21.66 1.98 4.39
C PHE A 331 -21.65 3.07 3.31
N CYS A 332 -21.04 2.89 2.12
CA CYS A 332 -20.82 4.05 1.24
C CYS A 332 -22.11 4.72 0.77
N CYS A 333 -23.06 3.94 0.21
CA CYS A 333 -24.37 4.45 -0.23
C CYS A 333 -25.09 5.18 0.91
N HIS A 334 -25.19 4.54 2.07
CA HIS A 334 -25.92 5.08 3.21
C HIS A 334 -25.31 6.37 3.76
N LEU A 335 -23.99 6.41 3.97
CA LEU A 335 -23.30 7.64 4.39
C LEU A 335 -23.43 8.77 3.37
N TYR A 336 -23.40 8.44 2.08
CA TYR A 336 -23.64 9.43 1.03
C TYR A 336 -25.07 9.98 1.13
N LEU A 337 -26.06 9.11 1.35
CA LEU A 337 -27.45 9.50 1.52
C LEU A 337 -27.73 10.26 2.81
N MET A 338 -26.96 10.09 3.89
CA MET A 338 -27.09 10.95 5.10
C MET A 338 -26.74 12.43 4.81
N THR A 339 -25.99 12.72 3.73
CA THR A 339 -25.54 14.07 3.40
C THR A 339 -26.61 14.85 2.62
N GLY A 340 -27.45 15.67 3.27
CA GLY A 340 -28.55 16.37 2.59
C GLY A 340 -28.94 17.70 3.23
N LYS A 341 -29.57 18.59 2.45
CA LYS A 341 -29.96 19.97 2.88
C LYS A 341 -30.89 20.02 4.09
N ASP A 342 -31.65 18.96 4.33
CA ASP A 342 -32.64 18.89 5.41
C ASP A 342 -32.02 18.40 6.73
N ASN A 343 -30.83 17.80 6.66
CA ASN A 343 -30.06 17.37 7.82
C ASN A 343 -29.03 18.47 8.12
N GLY A 344 -28.93 18.89 9.39
CA GLY A 344 -28.01 19.95 9.81
C GLY A 344 -26.52 19.63 9.69
N PHE A 345 -26.14 18.61 8.91
CA PHE A 345 -24.79 18.08 8.80
C PHE A 345 -24.45 17.53 7.40
N SER A 346 -23.15 17.32 7.16
CA SER A 346 -22.63 16.75 5.92
C SER A 346 -21.53 15.73 6.21
N ILE A 347 -21.40 14.72 5.35
CA ILE A 347 -20.33 13.71 5.42
C ILE A 347 -19.46 13.83 4.17
N THR A 348 -18.16 13.99 4.36
CA THR A 348 -17.19 14.12 3.26
C THR A 348 -16.11 13.04 3.36
N PHE A 349 -16.03 12.16 2.36
CA PHE A 349 -14.96 11.16 2.25
C PHE A 349 -13.63 11.78 1.87
N LEU A 350 -12.50 11.26 2.36
CA LEU A 350 -11.16 11.73 1.98
C LEU A 350 -10.89 11.51 0.49
N LYS A 351 -11.07 10.28 0.00
CA LYS A 351 -11.06 10.02 -1.44
C LYS A 351 -12.37 10.55 -2.04
N PRO A 352 -12.33 11.48 -3.01
CA PRO A 352 -13.53 11.94 -3.69
C PRO A 352 -14.28 10.77 -4.34
N THR A 353 -15.62 10.78 -4.23
CA THR A 353 -16.50 10.01 -5.12
C THR A 353 -16.54 10.71 -6.49
N LEU A 354 -16.89 10.00 -7.56
CA LEU A 354 -16.86 10.55 -8.93
C LEU A 354 -17.81 11.74 -9.17
N ALA A 355 -18.63 12.12 -8.18
CA ALA A 355 -19.27 13.43 -8.13
C ALA A 355 -18.19 14.52 -7.98
N GLY A 356 -17.71 15.02 -9.11
CA GLY A 356 -16.96 16.27 -9.16
C GLY A 356 -17.75 17.42 -8.51
N PRO A 357 -17.14 18.60 -8.31
CA PRO A 357 -17.71 19.72 -7.55
C PRO A 357 -18.94 20.42 -8.17
N ARG A 358 -19.73 19.77 -9.03
CA ARG A 358 -20.97 20.34 -9.58
C ARG A 358 -22.16 19.97 -8.71
N MET A 359 -22.54 20.89 -7.82
CA MET A 359 -23.74 20.77 -6.96
C MET A 359 -25.06 20.50 -7.71
N THR A 360 -25.12 20.73 -9.02
CA THR A 360 -26.32 20.50 -9.85
C THR A 360 -26.61 19.03 -10.14
N ASP A 361 -25.64 18.12 -10.01
CA ASP A 361 -25.82 16.67 -10.25
C ASP A 361 -26.11 15.87 -8.97
N LEU A 362 -25.90 16.44 -7.76
CA LEU A 362 -26.01 15.72 -6.49
C LEU A 362 -27.43 15.24 -6.17
N TYR A 363 -28.47 16.00 -6.51
CA TYR A 363 -29.87 15.60 -6.28
C TYR A 363 -30.26 14.41 -7.17
N ASN A 364 -29.86 14.47 -8.45
CA ASN A 364 -30.06 13.37 -9.39
C ASN A 364 -29.28 12.13 -8.95
N GLU A 365 -28.08 12.28 -8.39
CA GLU A 365 -27.26 11.15 -7.92
C GLU A 365 -27.81 10.50 -6.66
N ARG A 366 -28.32 11.27 -5.68
CA ARG A 366 -28.96 10.72 -4.47
C ARG A 366 -30.21 9.92 -4.81
N ASP A 367 -31.09 10.49 -5.63
CA ASP A 367 -32.29 9.80 -6.11
C ASP A 367 -31.93 8.56 -6.93
N PHE A 368 -30.86 8.66 -7.73
CA PHE A 368 -30.33 7.53 -8.48
C PHE A 368 -29.82 6.42 -7.56
N ILE A 369 -29.00 6.72 -6.55
CA ILE A 369 -28.50 5.71 -5.59
C ILE A 369 -29.68 5.02 -4.89
N LYS A 370 -30.70 5.77 -4.47
CA LYS A 370 -31.86 5.20 -3.80
C LYS A 370 -32.61 4.24 -4.74
N ARG A 371 -33.02 4.71 -5.93
CA ARG A 371 -33.87 3.96 -6.87
C ARG A 371 -33.16 2.85 -7.66
N HIS A 372 -31.87 3.01 -7.93
CA HIS A 372 -31.09 2.12 -8.81
C HIS A 372 -30.10 1.23 -8.06
N ILE A 373 -29.86 1.48 -6.77
CA ILE A 373 -28.92 0.68 -5.97
C ILE A 373 -29.59 0.14 -4.69
N LEU A 374 -30.09 1.01 -3.80
CA LEU A 374 -30.58 0.54 -2.50
C LEU A 374 -31.90 -0.23 -2.59
N ASP A 375 -32.84 0.24 -3.42
CA ASP A 375 -34.17 -0.34 -3.58
C ASP A 375 -34.22 -1.55 -4.54
N ARG A 376 -33.07 -1.99 -5.07
CA ARG A 376 -32.96 -3.08 -6.07
C ARG A 376 -32.24 -4.31 -5.53
N ASP A 377 -32.48 -5.47 -6.12
CA ASP A 377 -31.69 -6.67 -5.78
C ASP A 377 -30.31 -6.67 -6.47
N ASN A 378 -29.41 -7.55 -6.02
CA ASN A 378 -28.05 -7.63 -6.59
C ASN A 378 -28.06 -7.96 -8.10
N THR A 379 -28.99 -8.78 -8.56
CA THR A 379 -29.09 -9.20 -9.97
C THR A 379 -29.51 -8.03 -10.87
N GLU A 380 -30.46 -7.23 -10.41
CA GLU A 380 -30.90 -6.01 -11.11
C GLU A 380 -29.76 -4.99 -11.21
N ILE A 381 -29.00 -4.79 -10.12
CA ILE A 381 -27.86 -3.88 -10.09
C ILE A 381 -26.76 -4.35 -11.05
N LEU A 382 -26.44 -5.65 -11.04
CA LEU A 382 -25.43 -6.24 -11.92
C LEU A 382 -25.73 -6.02 -13.41
N ASN A 383 -27.02 -5.94 -13.78
CA ASN A 383 -27.46 -5.67 -15.15
C ASN A 383 -27.56 -4.16 -15.48
N ASP A 384 -27.52 -3.28 -14.49
CA ASP A 384 -27.56 -1.82 -14.65
C ASP A 384 -26.12 -1.24 -14.70
N LYS A 385 -25.63 -1.02 -15.92
CA LYS A 385 -24.26 -0.50 -16.15
C LYS A 385 -24.00 0.85 -15.47
N MET A 386 -25.01 1.71 -15.36
CA MET A 386 -24.85 3.01 -14.70
C MET A 386 -24.74 2.83 -13.19
N ALA A 387 -25.58 1.98 -12.61
CA ALA A 387 -25.50 1.61 -11.20
C ALA A 387 -24.14 0.99 -10.84
N MET A 388 -23.65 0.04 -11.66
CA MET A 388 -22.33 -0.59 -11.44
C MET A 388 -21.16 0.39 -11.56
N ASN A 389 -21.20 1.32 -12.53
CA ASN A 389 -20.17 2.35 -12.67
C ASN A 389 -20.13 3.27 -11.44
N LEU A 390 -21.29 3.68 -10.93
CA LEU A 390 -21.36 4.48 -9.72
C LEU A 390 -20.88 3.68 -8.51
N LEU A 391 -21.38 2.45 -8.33
CA LEU A 391 -21.10 1.60 -7.18
C LEU A 391 -19.60 1.26 -7.07
N THR A 392 -18.95 0.92 -8.18
CA THR A 392 -17.49 0.64 -8.20
C THR A 392 -16.64 1.86 -7.85
N ALA A 393 -17.17 3.08 -8.00
CA ALA A 393 -16.50 4.33 -7.69
C ALA A 393 -16.81 4.89 -6.29
N MET A 394 -17.79 4.33 -5.59
CA MET A 394 -18.32 4.86 -4.33
C MET A 394 -17.48 4.51 -3.11
N GLY A 395 -16.81 5.48 -2.51
CA GLY A 395 -15.91 5.27 -1.37
C GLY A 395 -14.51 4.83 -1.82
N SER A 396 -13.73 4.26 -0.90
CA SER A 396 -12.32 3.99 -1.18
C SER A 396 -12.03 2.73 -1.99
N ASP A 397 -10.82 2.56 -2.50
CA ASP A 397 -10.48 1.49 -3.44
C ASP A 397 -10.67 0.08 -2.84
N LEU A 398 -10.18 -0.18 -1.61
CA LEU A 398 -10.18 -1.50 -0.98
C LEU A 398 -10.76 -1.46 0.45
N ASN A 399 -12.09 -1.44 0.58
CA ASN A 399 -12.86 -1.67 1.81
C ASN A 399 -12.47 -0.90 3.09
N VAL A 400 -11.83 0.28 2.96
CA VAL A 400 -11.51 1.16 4.08
C VAL A 400 -12.00 2.57 3.76
N ASN A 401 -13.03 3.06 4.44
CA ASN A 401 -13.50 4.43 4.27
C ASN A 401 -12.94 5.32 5.35
N CYS A 402 -12.59 6.54 4.94
CA CYS A 402 -12.13 7.62 5.81
C CYS A 402 -12.95 8.86 5.46
N PHE A 403 -13.62 9.45 6.45
CA PHE A 403 -14.54 10.57 6.23
C PHE A 403 -14.59 11.53 7.42
N ILE A 404 -15.09 12.73 7.17
CA ILE A 404 -15.35 13.74 8.19
C ILE A 404 -16.83 14.14 8.17
N CYS A 405 -17.42 14.28 9.35
CA CYS A 405 -18.72 14.94 9.53
C CYS A 405 -18.49 16.44 9.77
N ASN A 406 -19.23 17.30 9.08
CA ASN A 406 -19.30 18.73 9.38
C ASN A 406 -20.76 19.13 9.61
N PHE A 407 -21.01 20.32 10.15
CA PHE A 407 -22.35 20.76 10.53
C PHE A 407 -22.67 22.16 10.02
N ASN A 408 -23.96 22.46 9.92
CA ASN A 408 -24.46 23.75 9.46
C ASN A 408 -24.97 24.57 10.66
N VAL A 409 -24.76 25.87 10.58
CA VAL A 409 -25.24 26.86 11.55
C VAL A 409 -26.11 27.83 10.77
N ASN A 410 -27.41 27.86 11.06
CA ASN A 410 -28.39 28.68 10.32
C ASN A 410 -28.31 28.48 8.79
N GLY A 411 -28.13 27.24 8.34
CA GLY A 411 -28.01 26.89 6.91
C GLY A 411 -26.65 27.17 6.28
N VAL A 412 -25.67 27.69 7.03
CA VAL A 412 -24.30 27.94 6.55
C VAL A 412 -23.35 26.88 7.11
N PRO A 413 -22.53 26.21 6.28
CA PRO A 413 -21.55 25.25 6.77
C PRO A 413 -20.55 25.86 7.76
N ASN A 414 -20.27 25.14 8.84
CA ASN A 414 -19.17 25.47 9.76
C ASN A 414 -17.84 25.45 9.00
N LYS A 415 -17.07 26.52 9.14
CA LYS A 415 -15.75 26.65 8.52
C LYS A 415 -14.58 26.32 9.47
N ASP A 416 -14.84 26.23 10.78
CA ASP A 416 -13.80 26.05 11.79
C ASP A 416 -13.42 24.56 11.94
N ILE A 417 -12.16 24.26 11.60
CA ILE A 417 -11.58 22.91 11.71
C ILE A 417 -11.62 22.40 13.16
N ARG A 418 -11.43 23.25 14.17
CA ARG A 418 -11.46 22.82 15.58
C ARG A 418 -12.85 22.32 15.97
N LYS A 419 -13.89 23.05 15.57
CA LYS A 419 -15.28 22.66 15.86
C LYS A 419 -15.67 21.38 15.12
N ALA A 420 -15.23 21.22 13.89
CA ALA A 420 -15.40 19.96 13.15
C ALA A 420 -14.65 18.81 13.83
N ASN A 421 -13.41 19.02 14.28
CA ASN A 421 -12.65 18.01 15.00
C ASN A 421 -13.34 17.60 16.32
N ASP A 422 -13.88 18.55 17.07
CA ASP A 422 -14.57 18.29 18.33
C ASP A 422 -15.85 17.48 18.10
N LEU A 423 -16.62 17.80 17.04
CA LEU A 423 -17.77 16.99 16.62
C LEU A 423 -17.36 15.54 16.34
N ASN A 424 -16.34 15.33 15.49
CA ASN A 424 -15.94 13.97 15.09
C ASN A 424 -15.32 13.18 16.24
N LYS A 425 -14.61 13.82 17.17
CA LYS A 425 -14.11 13.18 18.39
C LYS A 425 -15.27 12.68 19.27
N ARG A 426 -16.33 13.46 19.44
CA ARG A 426 -17.51 13.04 20.21
C ARG A 426 -18.26 11.90 19.53
N ILE A 427 -18.45 11.97 18.20
CA ILE A 427 -19.02 10.85 17.42
C ILE A 427 -18.16 9.58 17.62
N SER A 428 -16.83 9.68 17.45
CA SER A 428 -15.91 8.56 17.63
C SER A 428 -16.00 7.98 19.04
N GLY A 429 -16.11 8.83 20.07
CA GLY A 429 -16.23 8.41 21.47
C GLY A 429 -17.50 7.59 21.75
N ARG A 430 -18.58 7.83 21.01
CA ARG A 430 -19.83 7.03 21.09
C ARG A 430 -19.80 5.74 20.26
N CYS A 431 -18.84 5.64 19.34
CA CYS A 431 -18.69 4.51 18.41
C CYS A 431 -17.44 3.66 18.72
N THR A 432 -16.79 3.87 19.88
CA THR A 432 -15.54 3.17 20.27
C THR A 432 -15.61 2.72 21.72
N ILE A 433 -15.08 1.54 22.02
CA ILE A 433 -14.94 1.07 23.41
C ILE A 433 -13.67 1.71 24.01
N ASN A 434 -13.85 2.64 24.93
CA ASN A 434 -12.77 3.35 25.61
C ASN A 434 -12.83 3.15 27.13
N SER A 435 -12.61 1.93 27.65
CA SER A 435 -12.05 1.66 29.00
C SER A 435 -12.09 0.17 29.37
N SER A 436 -11.36 -0.19 30.42
CA SER A 436 -11.43 -1.47 31.16
C SER A 436 -12.68 -1.62 32.03
N ALA A 437 -13.58 -0.63 32.06
CA ALA A 437 -14.84 -0.69 32.79
C ALA A 437 -15.99 -1.03 31.82
N PHE A 438 -16.34 -2.31 31.76
CA PHE A 438 -17.67 -2.71 31.30
C PHE A 438 -18.71 -2.12 32.28
N PRO A 439 -19.74 -1.45 31.76
CA PRO A 439 -20.94 -2.17 31.34
C PRO A 439 -21.32 -1.82 29.89
N ARG A 440 -21.58 -2.82 29.03
CA ARG A 440 -22.91 -3.37 28.72
C ARG A 440 -23.93 -2.40 28.08
N ASP A 441 -23.50 -1.24 27.60
CA ASP A 441 -24.26 -0.53 26.56
C ASP A 441 -23.88 -1.11 25.18
N VAL A 442 -24.87 -1.59 24.44
CA VAL A 442 -24.68 -2.08 23.07
C VAL A 442 -24.30 -0.88 22.21
N ILE A 443 -23.02 -0.77 21.86
CA ILE A 443 -22.57 0.20 20.84
C ILE A 443 -23.15 -0.29 19.51
N PRO A 444 -24.07 0.45 18.89
CA PRO A 444 -24.74 -0.03 17.69
C PRO A 444 -23.79 -0.03 16.50
N PHE A 445 -22.81 0.88 16.47
CA PHE A 445 -21.91 1.03 15.34
C PHE A 445 -20.48 1.31 15.79
N HIS A 446 -19.52 0.56 15.25
CA HIS A 446 -18.11 0.70 15.59
C HIS A 446 -17.34 1.45 14.51
N THR A 447 -16.69 2.54 14.92
CA THR A 447 -15.73 3.27 14.10
C THR A 447 -14.34 3.20 14.72
N SER A 448 -13.34 3.33 13.89
CA SER A 448 -12.03 3.80 14.32
C SER A 448 -11.84 5.26 13.89
N SER A 449 -10.74 5.88 14.28
CA SER A 449 -10.44 7.27 13.92
C SER A 449 -8.97 7.47 13.64
N THR A 450 -8.65 8.53 12.91
CA THR A 450 -7.27 8.99 12.72
C THR A 450 -7.22 10.51 12.59
N VAL A 451 -6.01 11.05 12.51
CA VAL A 451 -5.77 12.48 12.32
C VAL A 451 -4.99 12.69 11.03
N LEU A 452 -5.55 13.46 10.11
CA LEU A 452 -4.89 13.88 8.88
C LEU A 452 -4.05 15.11 9.16
N THR A 453 -2.74 14.99 8.98
CA THR A 453 -1.77 16.05 9.26
C THR A 453 -1.28 16.69 7.96
N GLU A 454 -0.82 17.95 8.01
CA GLU A 454 -0.22 18.60 6.84
C GLU A 454 1.05 17.84 6.37
N ALA A 455 1.79 17.22 7.29
CA ALA A 455 2.98 16.44 6.98
C ALA A 455 2.66 15.17 6.17
N GLN A 456 1.54 14.50 6.46
CA GLN A 456 1.18 13.24 5.82
C GLN A 456 0.20 13.38 4.64
N HIS A 457 -0.74 14.32 4.74
CA HIS A 457 -1.85 14.47 3.79
C HIS A 457 -1.92 15.85 3.14
N GLY A 458 -0.97 16.74 3.44
CA GLY A 458 -0.95 18.12 2.95
C GLY A 458 -0.91 18.27 1.43
N GLY A 459 -0.96 19.53 0.99
CA GLY A 459 -1.11 19.84 -0.43
C GLY A 459 -2.51 19.51 -0.96
N GLU A 460 -2.61 19.00 -2.19
CA GLU A 460 -3.89 18.88 -2.90
C GLU A 460 -4.85 17.88 -2.25
N CYS A 461 -4.34 16.83 -1.59
CA CYS A 461 -5.15 15.85 -0.86
C CYS A 461 -5.99 16.52 0.25
N LEU A 462 -5.34 17.20 1.20
CA LEU A 462 -6.04 17.87 2.31
C LEU A 462 -6.82 19.11 1.85
N GLN A 463 -6.31 19.85 0.86
CA GLN A 463 -7.02 21.01 0.29
C GLN A 463 -8.33 20.58 -0.40
N SER A 464 -8.31 19.48 -1.15
CA SER A 464 -9.51 18.89 -1.76
C SER A 464 -10.54 18.49 -0.70
N LEU A 465 -10.12 17.84 0.39
CA LEU A 465 -11.01 17.50 1.51
C LEU A 465 -11.64 18.75 2.13
N LYS A 466 -10.83 19.75 2.49
CA LYS A 466 -11.29 21.01 3.09
C LYS A 466 -12.33 21.72 2.23
N ARG A 467 -12.04 21.86 0.92
CA ARG A 467 -12.98 22.49 -0.04
C ARG A 467 -14.30 21.72 -0.11
N ARG A 468 -14.27 20.39 -0.14
CA ARG A 468 -15.48 19.56 -0.23
C ARG A 468 -16.28 19.51 1.07
N SER A 469 -15.62 19.62 2.23
CA SER A 469 -16.30 19.62 3.53
C SER A 469 -16.73 21.01 4.01
N GLY A 470 -16.36 22.08 3.28
CA GLY A 470 -16.67 23.47 3.65
C GLY A 470 -15.78 24.04 4.77
N LEU A 471 -14.64 23.40 5.06
CA LEU A 471 -13.70 23.82 6.10
C LEU A 471 -12.64 24.77 5.55
N GLU A 472 -12.21 25.73 6.37
CA GLU A 472 -11.18 26.72 6.04
C GLU A 472 -10.07 26.77 7.09
N GLY A 473 -8.89 27.23 6.69
CA GLY A 473 -7.74 27.41 7.59
C GLY A 473 -6.73 26.27 7.62
N GLY A 474 -5.73 26.45 8.49
CA GLY A 474 -4.65 25.49 8.73
C GLY A 474 -4.94 24.61 9.94
N GLY A 475 -4.35 23.42 9.97
CA GLY A 475 -4.48 22.49 11.09
C GLY A 475 -4.76 21.07 10.66
N GLU A 476 -4.67 20.18 11.64
CA GLU A 476 -4.95 18.76 11.49
C GLU A 476 -6.46 18.50 11.46
N ILE A 477 -6.89 17.48 10.72
CA ILE A 477 -8.29 17.11 10.58
C ILE A 477 -8.52 15.73 11.19
N PHE A 478 -9.34 15.66 12.23
CA PHE A 478 -9.78 14.41 12.83
C PHE A 478 -10.87 13.78 11.95
N VAL A 479 -10.67 12.52 11.59
CA VAL A 479 -11.55 11.79 10.67
C VAL A 479 -11.94 10.45 11.24
N LEU A 480 -13.14 10.01 10.90
CA LEU A 480 -13.67 8.69 11.22
C LEU A 480 -13.24 7.71 10.13
N ARG A 481 -12.98 6.46 10.53
CA ARG A 481 -12.55 5.38 9.66
C ARG A 481 -13.34 4.11 9.92
N VAL A 482 -13.80 3.49 8.85
CA VAL A 482 -14.51 2.20 8.89
C VAL A 482 -13.88 1.24 7.91
N VAL A 483 -13.52 0.08 8.43
CA VAL A 483 -12.96 -1.05 7.68
C VAL A 483 -14.04 -2.11 7.58
N VAL A 484 -14.38 -2.55 6.38
CA VAL A 484 -15.40 -3.56 6.17
C VAL A 484 -14.76 -4.87 5.73
N MET A 485 -14.77 -5.84 6.63
CA MET A 485 -14.30 -7.22 6.40
C MET A 485 -15.38 -8.26 6.61
N SER A 486 -16.58 -7.87 7.04
CA SER A 486 -17.65 -8.85 7.23
C SER A 486 -18.17 -9.29 5.86
N PRO A 487 -18.11 -10.58 5.50
CA PRO A 487 -18.77 -11.10 4.31
C PRO A 487 -20.25 -11.42 4.57
N PHE A 488 -20.71 -11.28 5.82
CA PHE A 488 -22.07 -11.64 6.17
C PHE A 488 -23.03 -10.58 5.64
N TYR A 489 -23.95 -11.01 4.79
CA TYR A 489 -25.05 -10.19 4.34
C TYR A 489 -25.93 -9.82 5.54
N LEU A 490 -26.08 -8.52 5.79
CA LEU A 490 -27.05 -8.02 6.75
C LEU A 490 -28.33 -7.73 5.98
N SER A 491 -29.44 -8.32 6.41
CA SER A 491 -30.75 -7.99 5.82
C SER A 491 -30.97 -6.47 5.84
N ASN A 492 -31.61 -5.93 4.80
CA ASN A 492 -31.90 -4.50 4.69
C ASN A 492 -32.46 -3.88 5.98
N SER A 493 -33.34 -4.58 6.70
CA SER A 493 -33.90 -4.09 7.99
C SER A 493 -32.86 -3.93 9.09
N VAL A 494 -31.93 -4.88 9.23
CA VAL A 494 -30.84 -4.82 10.21
C VAL A 494 -29.87 -3.71 9.82
N MET A 495 -29.56 -3.57 8.53
CA MET A 495 -28.72 -2.50 8.05
C MET A 495 -29.33 -1.11 8.28
N SER A 496 -30.60 -0.92 7.92
CA SER A 496 -31.31 0.32 8.19
C SER A 496 -31.28 0.68 9.68
N GLY A 497 -31.37 -0.33 10.57
CA GLY A 497 -31.19 -0.12 12.01
C GLY A 497 -29.80 0.40 12.38
N PHE A 498 -28.72 -0.19 11.86
CA PHE A 498 -27.35 0.28 12.11
C PHE A 498 -27.09 1.68 11.57
N VAL A 499 -27.56 1.95 10.34
CA VAL A 499 -27.46 3.24 9.66
C VAL A 499 -28.21 4.31 10.43
N SER A 500 -29.46 4.05 10.82
CA SER A 500 -30.27 4.97 11.62
C SER A 500 -29.64 5.27 12.98
N ALA A 501 -29.12 4.24 13.66
CA ALA A 501 -28.45 4.45 14.94
C ALA A 501 -27.18 5.31 14.83
N PHE A 502 -26.44 5.19 13.72
CA PHE A 502 -25.28 6.05 13.46
C PHE A 502 -25.70 7.48 13.09
N GLU A 503 -26.76 7.65 12.30
CA GLU A 503 -27.35 8.95 11.97
C GLU A 503 -27.84 9.67 13.23
N ASP A 504 -28.57 8.99 14.12
CA ASP A 504 -29.03 9.52 15.41
C ASP A 504 -27.87 10.02 16.29
N ILE A 505 -26.76 9.28 16.31
CA ILE A 505 -25.55 9.69 17.03
C ILE A 505 -25.01 11.01 16.44
N ILE A 506 -24.92 11.11 15.11
CA ILE A 506 -24.43 12.33 14.44
C ILE A 506 -25.36 13.49 14.75
N GLU A 507 -26.66 13.33 14.58
CA GLU A 507 -27.66 14.38 14.84
C GLU A 507 -27.59 14.92 16.26
N GLN A 508 -27.53 14.04 17.25
CA GLN A 508 -27.42 14.42 18.66
C GLN A 508 -26.11 15.20 18.94
N GLU A 509 -24.98 14.80 18.35
CA GLU A 509 -23.70 15.50 18.53
C GLU A 509 -23.61 16.80 17.72
N VAL A 510 -24.34 16.90 16.61
CA VAL A 510 -24.51 18.12 15.81
C VAL A 510 -25.35 19.13 16.58
N GLN A 511 -26.49 18.72 17.14
CA GLN A 511 -27.32 19.59 17.99
C GLN A 511 -26.50 20.18 19.14
N LYS A 512 -25.72 19.36 19.86
CA LYS A 512 -24.79 19.83 20.89
C LYS A 512 -23.75 20.83 20.34
N SER A 513 -23.24 20.63 19.13
CA SER A 513 -22.31 21.57 18.50
C SER A 513 -22.96 22.92 18.23
N CYS A 514 -24.19 22.93 17.74
CA CYS A 514 -24.95 24.16 17.48
C CYS A 514 -25.29 24.93 18.75
N PHE A 515 -25.53 24.24 19.89
CA PHE A 515 -25.75 24.90 21.19
C PHE A 515 -24.50 25.54 21.79
N LEU A 516 -23.31 25.12 21.39
CA LEU A 516 -22.01 25.65 21.88
C LEU A 516 -21.49 26.83 21.04
N LEU A 517 -22.26 27.28 20.05
CA LEU A 517 -21.99 28.40 19.16
C LEU A 517 -22.83 29.62 19.54
#